data_AF-I9LHH7-F1
#
_entry.id   AF-I9LHH7-F1
#
_cell.length_a   1.000
_cell.length_b   1.000
_cell.length_c   1.000
_cell.angle_alpha   90.00
_cell.angle_beta   90.00
_cell.angle_gamma   90.00
#
_symmetry.space_group_name_H-M   'P 1'
#
loop_
_entity.id
_entity.type
_entity.pdbx_description
1 polymer ?
#
loop_
_entity_poly.entity_id
_entity_poly.type
_entity_poly.pdbx_seq_one_letter_code
_entity_poly.pdbx_strand_id
1 'polypeptide(L)' 'MDSQALKVELLTKRKKAGDISDALGISKSAFYRKLKGETAFTQVEIVKIREILGITNERMIEIFFNEEVS' A
#
# COMPACT_ATOMS: atom_id res chain seq x y z
N MET A 1 -7.01 4.15 -5.71
CA MET A 1 -5.66 3.68 -5.30
C MET A 1 -4.74 3.61 -6.51
N ASP A 2 -3.66 4.37 -6.48
CA ASP A 2 -2.57 4.29 -7.44
C ASP A 2 -1.57 3.19 -7.04
N SER A 3 -1.69 2.03 -7.70
CA SER A 3 -0.80 0.90 -7.48
C SER A 3 0.65 1.15 -7.93
N GLN A 4 0.89 2.07 -8.87
CA GLN A 4 2.23 2.41 -9.34
C GLN A 4 2.94 3.27 -8.30
N ALA A 5 2.27 4.30 -7.78
CA ALA A 5 2.81 5.14 -6.73
C ALA A 5 3.19 4.32 -5.49
N LEU A 6 2.34 3.37 -5.08
CA LEU A 6 2.66 2.47 -3.95
C LEU A 6 3.91 1.61 -4.24
N LYS A 7 4.06 1.07 -5.45
CA LYS A 7 5.25 0.29 -5.83
C LYS A 7 6.52 1.13 -5.82
N VAL A 8 6.43 2.39 -6.26
CA VAL A 8 7.56 3.34 -6.21
C VAL A 8 8.00 3.59 -4.78
N GLU A 9 7.06 3.80 -3.84
CA GLU A 9 7.40 3.96 -2.43
C GLU A 9 8.08 2.72 -1.84
N LEU A 10 7.56 1.52 -2.16
CA LEU A 10 8.16 0.26 -1.72
C LEU A 10 9.62 0.12 -2.18
N LEU A 11 9.88 0.42 -3.45
CA LEU A 11 11.23 0.38 -4.02
C LEU A 11 12.14 1.43 -3.38
N THR A 12 11.64 2.67 -3.21
CA THR A 12 12.39 3.79 -2.62
C THR A 12 12.82 3.47 -1.18
N LYS A 13 11.94 2.81 -0.41
CA LYS A 13 12.20 2.39 0.98
C LYS A 13 12.89 1.03 1.10
N ARG A 14 13.26 0.39 -0.03
CA ARG A 14 13.85 -0.96 -0.11
C ARG A 14 13.03 -2.03 0.64
N LYS A 15 11.71 -1.89 0.63
CA LYS A 15 10.77 -2.86 1.23
C LYS A 15 10.26 -3.80 0.17
N LYS A 16 10.33 -5.11 0.42
CA LYS A 16 9.73 -6.11 -0.48
C LYS A 16 8.26 -6.29 -0.12
N ALA A 17 7.45 -6.67 -1.11
CA ALA A 17 6.04 -7.00 -0.91
C ALA A 17 5.82 -8.05 0.20
N GLY A 18 6.75 -9.01 0.34
CA GLY A 18 6.72 -10.00 1.42
C GLY A 18 6.89 -9.38 2.81
N ASP A 19 7.84 -8.46 2.97
CA ASP A 19 8.08 -7.81 4.25
C ASP A 19 6.84 -7.03 4.72
N ILE A 20 6.14 -6.41 3.78
CA ILE A 20 4.90 -5.67 4.05
C ILE A 20 3.75 -6.63 4.35
N SER A 21 3.55 -7.70 3.58
CA SER A 21 2.48 -8.66 3.87
C SER A 21 2.62 -9.27 5.25
N ASP A 22 3.85 -9.59 5.64
CA ASP A 22 4.17 -10.17 6.94
C ASP A 22 3.89 -9.15 8.07
N ALA A 23 4.29 -7.89 7.90
CA ALA A 23 4.00 -6.81 8.85
C ALA A 23 2.50 -6.48 8.96
N LEU A 24 1.74 -6.68 7.89
CA LEU A 24 0.29 -6.52 7.87
C LEU A 24 -0.46 -7.71 8.48
N GLY A 25 0.20 -8.86 8.63
CA GLY A 25 -0.43 -10.10 9.10
C GLY A 25 -1.33 -10.75 8.05
N ILE A 26 -1.05 -10.54 6.76
CA ILE A 26 -1.80 -11.12 5.64
C ILE A 26 -0.90 -11.96 4.76
N SER A 27 -1.47 -12.89 3.99
CA SER A 27 -0.68 -13.66 3.04
C SER A 27 -0.13 -12.78 1.91
N LYS A 28 1.02 -13.18 1.34
CA LYS A 28 1.58 -12.56 0.13
C LYS A 28 0.54 -12.49 -1.00
N SER A 29 -0.23 -13.56 -1.18
CA SER A 29 -1.28 -13.61 -2.21
C SER A 29 -2.38 -12.57 -1.95
N ALA A 30 -2.83 -12.40 -0.71
CA ALA A 30 -3.79 -11.35 -0.35
C ALA A 30 -3.23 -9.95 -0.62
N PHE A 31 -1.97 -9.70 -0.27
CA PHE A 31 -1.30 -8.42 -0.56
C PHE A 31 -1.21 -8.13 -2.06
N TYR A 32 -0.86 -9.13 -2.89
CA TYR A 32 -0.81 -8.96 -4.34
C TYR A 32 -2.19 -8.70 -4.96
N ARG A 33 -3.26 -9.34 -4.48
CA ARG A 33 -4.63 -9.03 -4.92
C ARG A 33 -4.99 -7.58 -4.60
N LYS A 34 -4.62 -7.10 -3.41
CA LYS A 34 -4.80 -5.68 -3.04
C LYS A 34 -3.99 -4.72 -3.92
N LEU A 35 -2.73 -5.04 -4.20
CA LEU A 35 -1.89 -4.25 -5.12
C LEU A 35 -2.46 -4.16 -6.54
N LYS A 36 -3.17 -5.20 -6.99
CA LYS A 36 -3.83 -5.23 -8.32
C LYS A 36 -5.21 -4.55 -8.31
N GLY A 37 -5.70 -4.11 -7.16
CA GLY A 37 -7.04 -3.54 -7.02
C GLY A 37 -8.17 -4.56 -6.99
N GLU A 38 -7.87 -5.87 -6.94
CA GLU A 38 -8.89 -6.93 -6.85
C GLU A 38 -9.63 -6.91 -5.50
N THR A 39 -8.97 -6.41 -4.46
CA THR A 39 -9.55 -6.19 -3.12
C THR A 39 -9.01 -4.90 -2.52
N ALA A 40 -9.81 -4.16 -1.76
CA ALA A 40 -9.33 -2.93 -1.14
C ALA A 40 -8.38 -3.20 0.05
N PHE A 41 -7.45 -2.27 0.31
CA PHE A 41 -6.79 -2.19 1.61
C PHE A 41 -7.78 -1.65 2.65
N THR A 42 -7.75 -2.22 3.85
CA THR A 42 -8.51 -1.69 4.99
C THR A 42 -7.82 -0.45 5.53
N GLN A 43 -8.56 0.40 6.24
CA GLN A 43 -7.99 1.59 6.88
C GLN A 43 -6.82 1.24 7.83
N VAL A 44 -6.93 0.13 8.58
CA VAL A 44 -5.87 -0.34 9.48
C VAL A 44 -4.61 -0.74 8.69
N GLU A 45 -4.77 -1.43 7.57
CA GLU A 45 -3.63 -1.79 6.69
C GLU A 45 -2.98 -0.53 6.09
N ILE A 46 -3.77 0.45 5.66
CA ILE A 46 -3.26 1.71 5.09
C ILE A 46 -2.43 2.48 6.12
N VAL A 47 -2.93 2.61 7.35
CA VAL A 47 -2.20 3.28 8.45
C VAL A 47 -0.89 2.56 8.75
N LYS A 48 -0.89 1.22 8.83
CA LYS A 48 0.34 0.43 9.01
C LYS A 48 1.33 0.60 7.86
N ILE A 49 0.86 0.60 6.61
CA ILE A 49 1.74 0.83 5.45
C ILE A 49 2.38 2.22 5.54
N ARG A 50 1.61 3.25 5.90
CA ARG A 50 2.14 4.60 6.12
C ARG A 50 3.26 4.60 7.16
N GLU A 51 3.05 3.94 8.29
CA GLU A 51 4.05 3.83 9.37
C GLU A 51 5.31 3.08 8.91
N ILE A 52 5.15 1.96 8.21
CA ILE A 52 6.28 1.15 7.72
C ILE A 52 7.11 1.90 6.66
N LEU A 53 6.45 2.66 5.78
CA LEU A 53 7.11 3.42 4.72
C LEU A 53 7.59 4.80 5.20
N GLY A 54 7.11 5.28 6.34
CA GLY A 54 7.43 6.60 6.87
C GLY A 54 7.03 7.71 5.90
N ILE A 55 5.85 7.60 5.29
CA ILE A 55 5.30 8.61 4.37
C ILE A 55 4.31 9.54 5.09
N THR A 56 4.09 10.73 4.54
CA THR A 56 3.17 11.70 5.13
C THR A 56 1.71 11.29 4.92
N ASN A 57 0.79 11.95 5.63
CA ASN A 57 -0.65 11.70 5.45
C ASN A 57 -1.11 12.10 4.05
N GLU A 58 -0.58 13.19 3.52
CA GLU A 58 -0.90 13.70 2.18
C GLU A 58 -0.47 12.70 1.12
N ARG A 59 0.75 12.16 1.24
CA ARG A 59 1.26 11.13 0.32
C ARG A 59 0.47 9.82 0.43
N MET A 60 0.06 9.45 1.65
CA MET A 60 -0.83 8.30 1.85
C MET A 60 -2.19 8.51 1.17
N ILE A 61 -2.78 9.71 1.31
CA ILE A 61 -4.04 10.07 0.65
C ILE A 61 -3.90 9.97 -0.87
N GLU A 62 -2.83 10.53 -1.42
CA GLU A 62 -2.53 10.45 -2.86
C GLU A 62 -2.41 9.01 -3.36
N ILE A 63 -1.79 8.11 -2.59
CA ILE A 63 -1.61 6.72 -3.02
C ILE A 63 -2.92 5.94 -2.92
N PHE A 64 -3.63 6.03 -1.80
CA PHE A 64 -4.75 5.14 -1.51
C PHE A 64 -6.11 5.70 -1.94
N PHE A 65 -6.28 7.01 -1.87
CA PHE A 65 -7.55 7.71 -2.02
C PHE A 65 -7.60 8.66 -3.22
N ASN A 66 -6.52 8.79 -4.00
CA ASN A 66 -6.61 9.41 -5.31
C ASN A 66 -7.38 8.45 -6.23
N GLU A 67 -8.66 8.76 -6.40
CA GLU A 67 -9.51 8.23 -7.45
C GLU A 67 -9.38 9.19 -8.64
N GLU A 68 -8.99 8.68 -9.81
CA GLU A 68 -9.48 9.29 -11.04
C GLU A 68 -10.99 9.10 -11.01
N VAL A 69 -11.71 10.16 -10.59
CA VAL A 69 -13.13 10.31 -10.86
C VAL A 69 -13.32 10.22 -12.38
N SER A 70 -13.81 9.06 -12.84
CA SER A 70 -14.38 8.91 -14.19
C SER A 70 -15.84 9.31 -14.17
#